data_AF-A0A8X8KDM2-F1
#
_entry.id   AF-A0A8X8KDM2-F1
#
_cell.length_a   1.000
_cell.length_b   1.000
_cell.length_c   1.000
_cell.angle_alpha   90.00
_cell.angle_beta   90.00
_cell.angle_gamma   90.00
#
_symmetry.space_group_name_H-M   'P 1'
#
loop_
_entity.id
_entity.type
_entity.pdbx_description
1 polymer ?
#
loop_
_entity_poly.entity_id
_entity_poly.type
_entity_poly.pdbx_seq_one_letter_code
_entity_poly.pdbx_strand_id
1 'polypeptide(L)'
;MKRFFALSLIVCSASLQLAYAGTTFKKVSECQSDYFNGDYCSKANLAKYKNALKSMQPNFDKKYILLNTGTSDSLEMVAIDTQTGIVYPLNYQFTGWEDNEGNVKKKPTYTFGLNDAKLCLMGSQFDGDHPGTHETYSNIKNCFSISHQYGHTKFESNYDDQVQYNYDNKSKTWKPYSR
;
A
#
# COMPACT_ATOMS: atom_id res chain seq x y z
N MET A 1 -41.34 -18.11 54.54
CA MET A 1 -40.54 -16.99 53.98
C MET A 1 -39.76 -17.48 52.76
N LYS A 2 -40.03 -16.81 51.62
CA LYS A 2 -39.32 -16.70 50.33
C LYS A 2 -38.32 -17.82 49.94
N ARG A 3 -38.72 -18.68 49.00
CA ARG A 3 -37.80 -19.45 48.14
C ARG A 3 -37.57 -18.65 46.85
N PHE A 4 -36.35 -18.14 46.67
CA PHE A 4 -35.93 -17.45 45.45
C PHE A 4 -35.58 -18.48 44.37
N PHE A 5 -36.33 -18.50 43.27
CA PHE A 5 -35.93 -19.15 42.02
C PHE A 5 -34.98 -18.20 41.28
N ALA A 6 -33.71 -18.58 41.15
CA ALA A 6 -32.77 -17.88 40.29
C ALA A 6 -32.86 -18.48 38.88
N LEU A 7 -33.40 -17.71 37.94
CA LEU A 7 -33.45 -18.05 36.52
C LEU A 7 -32.15 -17.56 35.86
N SER A 8 -31.20 -18.46 35.62
CA SER A 8 -29.97 -18.12 34.90
C SER A 8 -30.25 -18.00 33.41
N LEU A 9 -30.35 -16.76 32.90
CA LEU A 9 -30.31 -16.48 31.46
C LEU A 9 -28.90 -16.76 30.93
N ILE A 10 -28.73 -17.87 30.23
CA ILE A 10 -27.53 -18.13 29.43
C ILE A 10 -27.69 -17.36 28.12
N VAL A 11 -27.09 -16.18 28.04
CA VAL A 11 -26.94 -15.43 26.79
C VAL A 11 -25.85 -16.12 25.98
N CYS A 12 -26.27 -16.99 25.06
CA CYS A 12 -25.37 -17.60 24.09
C CYS A 12 -25.02 -16.53 23.04
N SER A 13 -23.94 -15.79 23.27
CA SER A 13 -23.39 -14.85 22.29
C SER A 13 -22.86 -15.65 21.09
N ALA A 14 -23.73 -15.91 20.12
CA ALA A 14 -23.32 -16.44 18.83
C ALA A 14 -22.49 -15.36 18.13
N SER A 15 -21.16 -15.49 18.20
CA SER A 15 -20.23 -14.72 17.40
C SER A 15 -20.52 -15.01 15.93
N LEU A 16 -21.27 -14.12 15.26
CA LEU A 16 -21.43 -14.14 13.82
C LEU A 16 -20.05 -13.87 13.20
N GLN A 17 -19.28 -14.93 12.98
CA GLN A 17 -18.18 -14.90 12.03
C GLN A 17 -18.83 -14.72 10.66
N LEU A 18 -18.89 -13.48 10.18
CA LEU A 18 -19.19 -13.20 8.78
C LEU A 18 -18.14 -13.95 7.96
N ALA A 19 -18.51 -15.12 7.46
CA ALA A 19 -17.74 -15.83 6.47
C ALA A 19 -17.70 -14.92 5.24
N TYR A 20 -16.59 -14.20 5.08
CA TYR A 20 -16.31 -13.48 3.85
C TYR A 20 -16.29 -14.53 2.75
N ALA A 21 -17.33 -14.57 1.92
CA ALA A 21 -17.31 -15.34 0.70
C ALA A 21 -16.12 -14.83 -0.11
N GLY A 22 -15.05 -15.63 -0.18
CA GLY A 22 -13.77 -15.20 -0.74
C GLY A 22 -13.94 -14.80 -2.20
N THR A 23 -13.96 -13.51 -2.48
CA THR A 23 -14.00 -12.98 -3.84
C THR A 23 -12.82 -13.52 -4.63
N THR A 24 -13.07 -13.94 -5.87
CA THR A 24 -12.02 -14.45 -6.75
C THR A 24 -11.34 -13.30 -7.49
N PHE A 25 -10.06 -13.49 -7.83
CA PHE A 25 -9.35 -12.54 -8.68
C PHE A 25 -10.08 -12.34 -10.01
N LYS A 26 -10.33 -11.08 -10.39
CA LYS A 26 -11.02 -10.70 -11.61
C LYS A 26 -10.06 -10.20 -12.68
N LYS A 27 -9.33 -9.11 -12.39
CA LYS A 27 -8.36 -8.48 -13.29
C LYS A 27 -7.46 -7.51 -12.54
N VAL A 28 -6.37 -7.11 -13.17
CA VAL A 28 -5.63 -5.89 -12.80
C VAL A 28 -6.20 -4.72 -13.61
N SER A 29 -6.35 -3.54 -13.01
CA SER A 29 -6.90 -2.37 -13.68
C SER A 29 -5.98 -1.83 -14.77
N GLU A 30 -4.67 -1.93 -14.55
CA GLU A 30 -3.60 -1.53 -15.46
C GLU A 30 -2.46 -2.54 -15.34
N CYS A 31 -1.93 -3.04 -16.45
CA CYS A 31 -0.96 -4.14 -16.39
C CYS A 31 0.49 -3.67 -16.32
N GLN A 32 0.79 -2.52 -16.93
CA GLN A 32 2.14 -1.98 -17.03
C GLN A 32 2.22 -0.69 -16.25
N SER A 33 3.38 -0.42 -15.68
CA SER A 33 3.64 0.92 -15.19
C SER A 33 4.02 1.86 -16.34
N ASP A 34 3.54 3.10 -16.28
CA ASP A 34 3.97 4.16 -17.21
C ASP A 34 5.35 4.72 -16.81
N TYR A 35 5.83 4.38 -15.60
CA TYR A 35 6.89 5.09 -14.90
C TYR A 35 8.08 4.21 -14.49
N PHE A 36 7.93 2.90 -14.50
CA PHE A 36 9.04 1.98 -14.29
C PHE A 36 8.76 0.65 -14.99
N ASN A 37 9.75 -0.25 -15.05
CA ASN A 37 9.58 -1.56 -15.67
C ASN A 37 8.81 -2.54 -14.76
N GLY A 38 7.57 -2.18 -14.41
CA GLY A 38 6.68 -2.98 -13.56
C GLY A 38 5.66 -3.76 -14.38
N ASP A 39 5.67 -5.09 -14.26
CA ASP A 39 4.65 -5.98 -14.82
C ASP A 39 3.70 -6.51 -13.73
N TYR A 40 2.60 -5.78 -13.52
CA TYR A 40 1.57 -6.15 -12.56
C TYR A 40 0.74 -7.36 -12.99
N CYS A 41 0.75 -7.71 -14.29
CA CYS A 41 0.03 -8.84 -14.86
C CYS A 41 0.92 -10.08 -15.06
N SER A 42 2.18 -10.03 -14.62
CA SER A 42 3.06 -11.19 -14.63
C SER A 42 2.44 -12.39 -13.92
N LYS A 43 2.76 -13.61 -14.38
CA LYS A 43 2.26 -14.85 -13.76
C LYS A 43 2.55 -14.90 -12.24
N ALA A 44 3.71 -14.39 -11.83
CA ALA A 44 4.10 -14.33 -10.44
C ALA A 44 3.20 -13.39 -9.62
N ASN A 45 2.93 -12.18 -10.13
CA ASN A 45 2.07 -11.22 -9.43
C ASN A 45 0.60 -11.68 -9.39
N LEU A 46 0.08 -12.26 -10.48
CA LEU A 46 -1.26 -12.86 -10.49
C LEU A 46 -1.41 -13.97 -9.43
N ALA A 47 -0.37 -14.77 -9.20
CA ALA A 47 -0.37 -15.77 -8.13
C ALA A 47 -0.40 -15.13 -6.74
N LYS A 48 0.37 -14.05 -6.52
CA LYS A 48 0.35 -13.28 -5.26
C LYS A 48 -1.05 -12.73 -4.97
N TYR A 49 -1.73 -12.15 -5.95
CA TYR A 49 -3.08 -11.59 -5.75
C TYR A 49 -4.11 -12.67 -5.39
N LYS A 50 -4.09 -13.79 -6.12
CA LYS A 50 -4.96 -14.93 -5.85
C LYS A 50 -4.70 -15.51 -4.46
N ASN A 51 -3.44 -15.54 -4.01
CA ASN A 51 -3.11 -15.99 -2.67
C ASN A 51 -3.56 -14.99 -1.60
N ALA A 52 -3.36 -13.69 -1.82
CA ALA A 52 -3.79 -12.63 -0.90
C ALA A 52 -5.32 -12.67 -0.67
N LEU A 53 -6.12 -12.76 -1.74
CA LEU A 53 -7.58 -12.89 -1.64
C LEU A 53 -8.06 -14.12 -0.87
N LYS A 54 -7.24 -15.19 -0.82
CA LYS A 54 -7.56 -16.42 -0.09
C LYS A 54 -7.14 -16.39 1.38
N SER A 55 -6.07 -15.65 1.70
CA SER A 55 -5.35 -15.79 2.98
C SER A 55 -5.34 -14.52 3.83
N MET A 56 -5.67 -13.36 3.26
CA MET A 56 -5.60 -12.07 3.94
C MET A 56 -6.99 -11.48 4.13
N GLN A 57 -7.20 -10.85 5.27
CA GLN A 57 -8.35 -9.96 5.51
C GLN A 57 -8.03 -8.56 4.95
N PRO A 58 -9.05 -7.73 4.63
CA PRO A 58 -8.84 -6.34 4.31
C PRO A 58 -7.97 -5.66 5.39
N ASN A 59 -6.89 -5.02 4.96
CA ASN A 59 -5.96 -4.31 5.83
C ASN A 59 -5.85 -2.83 5.45
N PHE A 60 -6.58 -2.37 4.44
CA PHE A 60 -6.50 -1.00 3.93
C PHE A 60 -7.90 -0.49 3.60
N ASP A 61 -8.28 0.65 4.18
CA ASP A 61 -9.63 1.24 4.06
C ASP A 61 -10.78 0.26 4.35
N LYS A 62 -10.56 -0.74 5.23
CA LYS A 62 -11.50 -1.84 5.56
C LYS A 62 -11.98 -2.70 4.36
N LYS A 63 -11.59 -2.36 3.15
CA LYS A 63 -12.12 -2.91 1.89
C LYS A 63 -11.03 -3.54 1.04
N TYR A 64 -9.83 -2.99 1.08
CA TYR A 64 -8.73 -3.42 0.24
C TYR A 64 -7.73 -4.25 1.03
N ILE A 65 -7.03 -5.13 0.32
CA ILE A 65 -5.74 -5.66 0.76
C ILE A 65 -4.65 -4.82 0.08
N LEU A 66 -3.89 -4.09 0.86
CA LEU A 66 -2.67 -3.46 0.41
C LEU A 66 -1.54 -4.50 0.42
N LEU A 67 -0.86 -4.65 -0.72
CA LEU A 67 0.18 -5.64 -0.94
C LEU A 67 1.38 -5.01 -1.66
N ASN A 68 2.59 -5.28 -1.17
CA ASN A 68 3.81 -5.01 -1.91
C ASN A 68 4.11 -6.19 -2.86
N THR A 69 4.14 -5.95 -4.17
CA THR A 69 4.53 -6.94 -5.18
C THR A 69 6.03 -6.96 -5.47
N GLY A 70 6.76 -5.92 -5.07
CA GLY A 70 8.20 -5.80 -5.24
C GLY A 70 8.99 -6.61 -4.19
N THR A 71 10.09 -6.05 -3.74
CA THR A 71 10.97 -6.63 -2.71
C THR A 71 10.98 -5.76 -1.46
N SER A 72 11.80 -6.10 -0.45
CA SER A 72 12.01 -5.19 0.68
C SER A 72 12.81 -3.93 0.30
N ASP A 73 13.49 -3.96 -0.84
CA ASP A 73 14.38 -2.89 -1.30
C ASP A 73 13.73 -2.02 -2.39
N SER A 74 12.61 -2.51 -2.94
CA SER A 74 11.79 -1.81 -3.93
C SER A 74 10.31 -2.07 -3.64
N LEU A 75 9.59 -1.01 -3.26
CA LEU A 75 8.16 -1.05 -3.00
C LEU A 75 7.40 -0.81 -4.29
N GLU A 76 6.60 -1.79 -4.68
CA GLU A 76 5.66 -1.74 -5.80
C GLU A 76 4.30 -2.11 -5.23
N MET A 77 3.47 -1.11 -4.96
CA MET A 77 2.28 -1.30 -4.13
C MET A 77 1.05 -1.54 -4.99
N VAL A 78 0.17 -2.43 -4.55
CA VAL A 78 -1.16 -2.62 -5.14
C VAL A 78 -2.22 -2.63 -4.05
N ALA A 79 -3.42 -2.16 -4.39
CA ALA A 79 -4.62 -2.36 -3.58
C ALA A 79 -5.55 -3.36 -4.27
N ILE A 80 -5.88 -4.44 -3.57
CA ILE A 80 -6.77 -5.49 -4.07
C ILE A 80 -8.15 -5.29 -3.45
N ASP A 81 -9.16 -4.99 -4.27
CA ASP A 81 -10.54 -4.86 -3.80
C ASP A 81 -11.11 -6.24 -3.45
N THR A 82 -11.36 -6.46 -2.16
CA THR A 82 -11.87 -7.75 -1.67
C THR A 82 -13.33 -8.02 -2.01
N GLN A 83 -14.05 -7.03 -2.54
CA GLN A 83 -15.46 -7.17 -2.94
C GLN A 83 -15.59 -7.44 -4.44
N THR A 84 -14.68 -6.89 -5.26
CA THR A 84 -14.76 -7.01 -6.73
C THR A 84 -13.68 -7.90 -7.35
N GLY A 85 -12.61 -8.19 -6.60
CA GLY A 85 -11.46 -8.96 -7.08
C GLY A 85 -10.57 -8.20 -8.06
N ILE A 86 -10.76 -6.89 -8.19
CA ILE A 86 -9.95 -6.03 -9.05
C ILE A 86 -8.71 -5.56 -8.27
N VAL A 87 -7.56 -5.58 -8.93
CA VAL A 87 -6.29 -5.08 -8.40
C VAL A 87 -5.99 -3.72 -9.00
N TYR A 88 -5.69 -2.74 -8.16
CA TYR A 88 -5.34 -1.37 -8.52
C TYR A 88 -3.87 -1.12 -8.18
N PRO A 89 -2.97 -1.10 -9.17
CA PRO A 89 -1.57 -0.77 -8.92
C PRO A 89 -1.36 0.70 -8.60
N LEU A 90 -0.40 0.98 -7.72
CA LEU A 90 0.20 2.30 -7.59
C LEU A 90 1.27 2.42 -8.66
N ASN A 91 1.14 3.39 -9.56
CA ASN A 91 2.02 3.47 -10.72
C ASN A 91 3.47 3.94 -10.40
N TYR A 92 3.89 4.01 -9.14
CA TYR A 92 5.21 4.47 -8.73
C TYR A 92 5.98 3.38 -8.01
N GLN A 93 7.29 3.33 -8.24
CA GLN A 93 8.22 2.48 -7.48
C GLN A 93 8.97 3.34 -6.46
N PHE A 94 9.15 2.80 -5.24
CA PHE A 94 9.93 3.44 -4.20
C PHE A 94 11.13 2.58 -3.78
N THR A 95 12.32 3.14 -3.83
CA THR A 95 13.59 2.52 -3.41
C THR A 95 14.13 3.17 -2.14
N GLY A 96 15.34 2.74 -1.73
CA GLY A 96 15.97 3.16 -0.49
C GLY A 96 16.22 4.67 -0.39
N TRP A 97 16.62 5.07 0.82
CA TRP A 97 17.06 6.42 1.10
C TRP A 97 18.56 6.54 0.86
N GLU A 98 18.94 7.61 0.19
CA GLU A 98 20.30 7.88 -0.23
C GLU A 98 20.96 8.97 0.63
N ASP A 99 22.29 8.92 0.77
CA ASP A 99 23.08 10.05 1.27
C ASP A 99 23.31 11.10 0.16
N ASN A 100 24.08 12.15 0.45
CA ASN A 100 24.34 13.23 -0.51
C ASN A 100 25.26 12.78 -1.67
N GLU A 101 25.85 11.60 -1.54
CA GLU A 101 26.74 10.97 -2.50
C GLU A 101 26.02 9.88 -3.32
N GLY A 102 24.71 9.70 -3.13
CA GLY A 102 23.89 8.70 -3.85
C GLY A 102 24.03 7.27 -3.30
N ASN A 103 24.60 7.08 -2.11
CA ASN A 103 24.68 5.75 -1.52
C ASN A 103 23.41 5.44 -0.72
N VAL A 104 22.76 4.33 -1.04
CA VAL A 104 21.61 3.83 -0.26
C VAL A 104 22.06 3.47 1.17
N LYS A 105 21.45 4.12 2.16
CA LYS A 105 21.73 3.91 3.60
C LYS A 105 20.57 3.29 4.37
N LYS A 106 19.36 3.31 3.81
CA LYS A 106 18.15 2.77 4.46
C LYS A 106 17.18 2.24 3.42
N LYS A 107 16.47 1.14 3.73
CA LYS A 107 15.42 0.60 2.87
C LYS A 107 14.22 1.55 2.74
N PRO A 108 13.44 1.48 1.66
CA PRO A 108 12.18 2.20 1.58
C PRO A 108 11.24 1.75 2.70
N THR A 109 10.36 2.63 3.13
CA THR A 109 9.36 2.35 4.17
C THR A 109 8.00 2.88 3.76
N TYR A 110 6.94 2.30 4.34
CA TYR A 110 5.59 2.75 4.08
C TYR A 110 4.73 2.68 5.33
N THR A 111 3.68 3.50 5.35
CA THR A 111 2.64 3.54 6.38
C THR A 111 1.28 3.65 5.69
N PHE A 112 0.23 3.07 6.27
CA PHE A 112 -1.10 3.12 5.70
C PHE A 112 -2.18 3.11 6.77
N GLY A 113 -3.35 3.65 6.44
CA GLY A 113 -4.51 3.62 7.31
C GLY A 113 -5.29 2.31 7.20
N LEU A 114 -5.74 1.79 8.34
CA LEU A 114 -6.67 0.65 8.37
C LEU A 114 -8.10 1.07 7.99
N ASN A 115 -8.44 2.33 8.24
CA ASN A 115 -9.80 2.87 8.17
C ASN A 115 -9.96 3.99 7.13
N ASP A 116 -8.89 4.31 6.40
CA ASP A 116 -8.88 5.22 5.28
C ASP A 116 -8.03 4.61 4.16
N ALA A 117 -8.21 5.12 2.95
CA ALA A 117 -7.44 4.68 1.79
C ALA A 117 -6.12 5.45 1.64
N LYS A 118 -5.47 5.91 2.71
CA LYS A 118 -4.21 6.68 2.64
C LYS A 118 -2.98 5.80 2.84
N LEU A 119 -2.08 5.80 1.87
CA LEU A 119 -0.79 5.12 1.87
C LEU A 119 0.33 6.15 1.72
N CYS A 120 1.27 6.22 2.66
CA CYS A 120 2.46 7.06 2.54
C CYS A 120 3.70 6.19 2.33
N LEU A 121 4.42 6.44 1.23
CA LEU A 121 5.68 5.80 0.87
C LEU A 121 6.84 6.77 1.14
N MET A 122 7.96 6.23 1.57
CA MET A 122 9.11 7.03 1.96
C MET A 122 10.42 6.38 1.51
N GLY A 123 11.27 7.17 0.85
CA GLY A 123 12.45 6.73 0.13
C GLY A 123 12.59 7.52 -1.16
N SER A 124 13.25 6.96 -2.16
CA SER A 124 13.37 7.60 -3.47
C SER A 124 12.30 7.08 -4.45
N GLN A 125 11.68 8.00 -5.20
CA GLN A 125 10.57 7.71 -6.11
C GLN A 125 11.03 7.75 -7.58
N PHE A 126 10.58 6.79 -8.36
CA PHE A 126 10.78 6.72 -9.82
C PHE A 126 9.49 7.11 -10.57
N ASP A 127 9.60 7.96 -11.60
CA ASP A 127 8.49 8.44 -12.44
C ASP A 127 8.67 8.36 -13.97
N GLY A 128 9.60 7.58 -14.52
CA GLY A 128 9.48 7.11 -15.93
C GLY A 128 10.45 7.54 -17.03
N ASP A 129 11.43 8.41 -16.79
CA ASP A 129 12.31 8.86 -17.90
C ASP A 129 13.48 7.89 -18.22
N HIS A 130 13.17 6.75 -18.89
CA HIS A 130 14.04 6.04 -19.87
C HIS A 130 15.43 5.50 -19.40
N PRO A 131 16.21 4.73 -20.21
CA PRO A 131 16.98 3.58 -19.72
C PRO A 131 18.18 3.96 -18.84
N GLY A 132 18.24 3.39 -17.63
CA GLY A 132 19.13 3.81 -16.54
C GLY A 132 18.41 4.62 -15.45
N THR A 133 17.14 4.96 -15.70
CA THR A 133 16.11 5.60 -14.86
C THR A 133 16.66 6.30 -13.62
N HIS A 134 16.86 7.62 -13.73
CA HIS A 134 17.14 8.46 -12.57
C HIS A 134 15.93 8.52 -11.62
N GLU A 135 16.21 8.63 -10.32
CA GLU A 135 15.20 8.96 -9.32
C GLU A 135 14.63 10.35 -9.64
N THR A 136 13.31 10.47 -9.76
CA THR A 136 12.64 11.77 -9.98
C THR A 136 12.77 12.64 -8.73
N TYR A 137 12.61 11.97 -7.59
CA TYR A 137 12.68 12.58 -6.27
C TYR A 137 13.38 11.63 -5.33
N SER A 138 14.60 11.96 -4.94
CA SER A 138 15.32 11.23 -3.91
C SER A 138 14.81 11.59 -2.52
N ASN A 139 14.79 10.64 -1.58
CA ASN A 139 14.56 10.93 -0.16
C ASN A 139 13.28 11.74 0.15
N ILE A 140 12.13 11.31 -0.36
CA ILE A 140 10.84 11.94 -0.09
C ILE A 140 9.96 11.10 0.81
N LYS A 141 8.94 11.74 1.37
CA LYS A 141 7.68 11.11 1.75
C LYS A 141 6.63 11.58 0.75
N ASN A 142 5.90 10.67 0.12
CA ASN A 142 4.73 10.99 -0.68
C ASN A 142 3.54 10.14 -0.21
N CYS A 143 2.35 10.72 -0.15
CA CYS A 143 1.14 10.02 0.25
C CYS A 143 0.18 9.91 -0.92
N PHE A 144 -0.45 8.75 -1.05
CA PHE A 144 -1.39 8.41 -2.09
C PHE A 144 -2.71 8.00 -1.45
N SER A 145 -3.81 8.28 -2.15
CA SER A 145 -5.13 7.81 -1.79
C SER A 145 -5.80 7.07 -2.93
N ILE A 146 -6.65 6.08 -2.65
CA ILE A 146 -7.54 5.55 -3.69
C ILE A 146 -8.61 6.60 -3.99
N SER A 147 -8.73 6.94 -5.27
CA SER A 147 -9.70 7.89 -5.78
C SER A 147 -10.65 7.22 -6.75
N HIS A 148 -11.89 7.67 -6.75
CA HIS A 148 -12.96 7.21 -7.63
C HIS A 148 -13.46 8.39 -8.46
N GLN A 149 -12.85 8.62 -9.62
CA GLN A 149 -13.18 9.75 -10.50
C GLN A 149 -13.56 9.25 -11.88
N TYR A 150 -14.65 9.80 -12.43
CA TYR A 150 -15.12 9.51 -13.79
C TYR A 150 -15.29 8.01 -14.10
N GLY A 151 -15.66 7.20 -13.10
CA GLY A 151 -15.81 5.75 -13.25
C GLY A 151 -14.50 4.96 -13.21
N HIS A 152 -13.36 5.62 -13.03
CA HIS A 152 -12.05 5.01 -12.85
C HIS A 152 -11.68 4.97 -11.37
N THR A 153 -11.01 3.90 -10.96
CA THR A 153 -10.45 3.74 -9.61
C THR A 153 -8.96 3.55 -9.73
N LYS A 154 -8.18 4.39 -9.05
CA LYS A 154 -6.71 4.38 -9.08
C LYS A 154 -6.14 5.03 -7.81
N PHE A 155 -4.86 4.83 -7.58
CA PHE A 155 -4.14 5.69 -6.63
C PHE A 155 -3.92 7.08 -7.22
N GLU A 156 -4.09 8.10 -6.38
CA GLU A 156 -3.78 9.50 -6.70
C GLU A 156 -2.81 10.05 -5.66
N SER A 157 -1.81 10.80 -6.13
CA SER A 157 -0.82 11.45 -5.28
C SER A 157 -1.43 12.67 -4.60
N ASN A 158 -1.24 12.79 -3.28
CA ASN A 158 -1.58 13.97 -2.50
C ASN A 158 -0.32 14.83 -2.39
N TYR A 159 -0.05 15.68 -3.38
CA TYR A 159 1.19 16.47 -3.43
C TYR A 159 1.39 17.41 -2.24
N ASP A 160 0.30 17.84 -1.58
CA ASP A 160 0.37 18.64 -0.35
C ASP A 160 1.03 17.88 0.83
N ASP A 161 1.01 16.55 0.80
CA ASP A 161 1.68 15.70 1.79
C ASP A 161 3.13 15.39 1.40
N GLN A 162 3.60 15.84 0.23
CA GLN A 162 4.96 15.56 -0.23
C GLN A 162 5.96 16.34 0.61
N VAL A 163 6.90 15.61 1.21
CA VAL A 163 7.99 16.19 2.02
C VAL A 163 9.32 15.70 1.47
N GLN A 164 10.17 16.65 1.06
CA GLN A 164 11.56 16.39 0.70
C GLN A 164 12.42 16.31 1.97
N TYR A 165 13.39 15.40 1.99
CA TYR A 165 14.37 15.31 3.06
C TYR A 165 15.79 15.43 2.52
N ASN A 166 16.66 16.01 3.33
CA ASN A 166 18.10 16.04 3.08
C ASN A 166 18.84 15.18 4.09
N TYR A 167 19.90 14.52 3.64
CA TYR A 167 20.75 13.75 4.53
C TYR A 167 21.71 14.66 5.31
N ASP A 168 21.54 14.70 6.62
CA ASP A 168 22.44 15.41 7.53
C ASP A 168 23.68 14.56 7.80
N ASN A 169 24.81 14.99 7.24
CA ASN A 169 26.07 14.26 7.33
C ASN A 169 26.65 14.20 8.76
N LYS A 170 26.25 15.10 9.67
CA LYS A 170 26.75 15.16 11.05
C LYS A 170 25.96 14.22 11.96
N SER A 171 24.63 14.28 11.90
CA SER A 171 23.75 13.41 12.69
C SER A 171 23.47 12.06 12.03
N LYS A 172 23.85 11.88 10.76
CA LYS A 172 23.60 10.66 9.95
C LYS A 172 22.11 10.33 9.86
N THR A 173 21.29 11.36 9.63
CA THR A 173 19.82 11.27 9.59
C THR A 173 19.23 12.12 8.48
N TRP A 174 18.09 11.72 7.94
CA TRP A 174 17.30 12.54 7.02
C TRP A 174 16.47 13.57 7.79
N LYS A 175 16.58 14.83 7.41
CA LYS A 175 15.82 15.94 7.99
C LYS A 175 14.89 16.53 6.93
N PRO A 176 13.64 16.86 7.27
CA PRO A 176 12.75 17.55 6.34
C PRO A 176 13.43 18.83 5.83
N TYR A 177 13.37 19.04 4.53
CA TYR A 177 13.79 20.28 3.92
C TYR A 177 12.76 21.36 4.28
N SER A 178 13.12 22.26 5.18
CA SER A 178 12.40 23.52 5.37
C SER A 178 13.03 24.54 4.42
N ARG A 179 12.19 25.13 3.55
CA ARG A 179 12.54 26.41 2.92
C ARG A 179 12.58 27.51 3.96
#